data_AF-G0NXZ9-F1
#
_entry.id   AF-G0NXZ9-F1
#
_cell.length_a   1.000
_cell.length_b   1.000
_cell.length_c   1.000
_cell.angle_alpha   90.00
_cell.angle_beta   90.00
_cell.angle_gamma   90.00
#
_symmetry.space_group_name_H-M   'P 1'
#
loop_
_entity.id
_entity.type
_entity.pdbx_description
1 polymer ?
#
loop_
_entity_poly.entity_id
_entity_poly.type
_entity_poly.pdbx_seq_one_letter_code
_entity_poly.pdbx_strand_id
1 'polypeptide(L)'
;MLESCRLIFKGKRFVRLFIFIVVCLGFLIAVTILAGLTIFDRQHNHILHDYVARNDDIVVLSTTYYENSKSFPPSTAVILFNSVQVFHLKYSTLNVVAETMQGNVEVQFKIQPVINKIPFFCKWVPYLAVGQVPEDHVLLKLSTNKKDGMELSLRSPFQTPRKVVACFSPLFLNERWQLLLATVEIYSHYGAFMHFYVRSMITDLFKLIKENKNTRISPWPSIRIGESRAAPPMFDPNTELEFRNQASAMTDCLLQYKESAEFIVFPDPDDILVPVLGKNYHEEFTQAFNMFPTAGAIVYNMTQTSIESSTTPALYSPISLLASIKFKGEQRWGKLVVRPERVDSIWIHRSYSIKEGYEQKVMPVDVNAFYHLRIWKFPDYPTVNRSKISNPPYFDPYHLNATKRTVYNVSDGLKIQRKFKNRVSEGNMKAIYARLPKVSLYYPLIEVCYNRIFYSMKDIGTCRGPEYCNIPAFPGLRCTNVASEFVTYKSYRNIYIHQLISTDFEEGENGCTL
;
A
#
# COMPACT_ATOMS: atom_id res chain seq x y z
N MET A 1 75.77 52.22 -2.52
CA MET A 1 76.45 51.33 -1.55
C MET A 1 76.00 51.79 -0.17
N LEU A 2 75.41 50.89 0.61
CA LEU A 2 74.71 51.09 1.92
C LEU A 2 73.28 51.66 1.87
N GLU A 3 72.44 51.05 2.71
CA GLU A 3 70.98 51.16 2.90
C GLU A 3 70.11 50.46 1.83
N SER A 4 69.32 49.41 2.09
CA SER A 4 68.79 48.93 3.36
C SER A 4 68.44 47.44 3.25
N CYS A 5 69.36 46.61 3.76
CA CYS A 5 69.13 45.21 4.09
C CYS A 5 68.28 45.13 5.37
N ARG A 6 67.02 45.59 5.30
CA ARG A 6 66.10 45.66 6.46
C ARG A 6 64.67 45.25 6.11
N LEU A 7 64.49 44.13 5.40
CA LEU A 7 63.17 43.48 5.30
C LEU A 7 63.21 41.94 5.24
N ILE A 8 64.37 41.31 5.46
CA ILE A 8 64.48 39.84 5.44
C ILE A 8 63.99 39.19 6.75
N PHE A 9 63.68 39.97 7.80
CA PHE A 9 63.08 39.46 9.04
C PHE A 9 61.56 39.65 9.18
N LYS A 10 60.88 40.30 8.22
CA LYS A 10 59.40 40.39 8.22
C LYS A 10 58.70 39.32 7.37
N GLY A 11 59.40 38.73 6.39
CA GLY A 11 58.84 37.70 5.50
C GLY A 11 58.45 36.40 6.22
N LYS A 12 59.27 35.91 7.16
CA LYS A 12 58.97 34.65 7.89
C LYS A 12 57.74 34.76 8.80
N ARG A 13 57.45 35.95 9.36
CA ARG A 13 56.23 36.17 10.17
C ARG A 13 55.00 36.27 9.28
N PHE A 14 55.10 36.92 8.13
CA PHE A 14 53.98 37.08 7.20
C PHE A 14 53.60 35.76 6.52
N VAL A 15 54.58 34.95 6.11
CA VAL A 15 54.34 33.60 5.56
C VAL A 15 53.71 32.68 6.60
N ARG A 16 54.17 32.72 7.87
CA ARG A 16 53.55 31.94 8.96
C ARG A 16 52.12 32.38 9.25
N LEU A 17 51.84 33.69 9.22
CA LEU A 17 50.48 34.22 9.41
C LEU A 17 49.55 33.84 8.25
N PHE A 18 50.03 33.90 7.01
CA PHE A 18 49.26 33.49 5.84
C PHE A 18 48.95 31.99 5.85
N ILE A 19 49.93 31.14 6.15
CA ILE A 19 49.71 29.69 6.31
C ILE A 19 48.70 29.42 7.43
N PHE A 20 48.82 30.11 8.56
CA PHE A 20 47.88 29.97 9.67
C PHE A 20 46.45 30.36 9.26
N ILE A 21 46.26 31.47 8.56
CA ILE A 21 44.94 31.91 8.06
C ILE A 21 44.36 30.89 7.08
N VAL A 22 45.15 30.37 6.14
CA VAL A 22 44.69 29.37 5.16
C VAL A 22 44.29 28.07 5.86
N VAL A 23 45.06 27.61 6.85
CA VAL A 23 44.73 26.41 7.64
C VAL A 23 43.46 26.64 8.46
N CYS A 24 43.32 27.79 9.12
CA CYS A 24 42.12 28.13 9.89
C CYS A 24 40.88 28.25 9.00
N LEU A 25 40.99 28.84 7.81
CA LEU A 25 39.88 28.96 6.87
C LEU A 25 39.48 27.60 6.31
N GLY A 26 40.45 26.75 5.96
CA GLY A 26 40.20 25.37 5.54
C GLY A 26 39.52 24.54 6.62
N PHE A 27 39.96 24.68 7.88
CA PHE A 27 39.32 24.02 9.02
C PHE A 27 37.88 24.52 9.24
N LEU A 28 37.63 25.84 9.16
CA LEU A 28 36.29 26.42 9.30
C LEU A 28 35.33 25.92 8.21
N ILE A 29 35.80 25.85 6.96
CA ILE A 29 35.02 25.30 5.83
C ILE A 29 34.70 23.83 6.10
N ALA A 30 35.69 23.02 6.51
CA ALA A 30 35.48 21.61 6.82
C ALA A 30 34.47 21.40 7.96
N VAL A 31 34.56 22.18 9.04
CA VAL A 31 33.60 22.12 10.16
C VAL A 31 32.20 22.55 9.72
N THR A 32 32.09 23.58 8.87
CA THR A 32 30.79 24.04 8.36
C THR A 32 30.13 22.99 7.46
N ILE A 33 30.92 22.34 6.58
CA ILE A 33 30.44 21.22 5.76
C ILE A 33 30.01 20.06 6.65
N LEU A 34 30.81 19.69 7.66
CA LEU A 34 30.49 18.59 8.56
C LEU A 34 29.24 18.86 9.39
N ALA A 35 29.09 20.08 9.90
CA ALA A 35 27.89 20.52 10.61
C ALA A 35 26.67 20.53 9.68
N GLY A 36 26.82 21.01 8.44
CA GLY A 36 25.78 20.97 7.42
C GLY A 36 25.34 19.54 7.09
N LEU A 37 26.29 18.62 6.90
CA LEU A 37 26.03 17.20 6.67
C LEU A 37 25.37 16.53 7.88
N THR A 38 25.76 16.88 9.10
CA THR A 38 25.16 16.33 10.33
C THR A 38 23.74 16.83 10.54
N ILE A 39 23.49 18.12 10.28
CA ILE A 39 22.15 18.70 10.33
C ILE A 39 21.27 18.08 9.23
N PHE A 40 21.81 17.95 8.02
CA PHE A 40 21.13 17.26 6.92
C PHE A 40 20.79 15.82 7.28
N ASP A 41 21.74 15.05 7.80
CA ASP A 41 21.56 13.66 8.22
C ASP A 41 20.49 13.52 9.31
N ARG A 42 20.52 14.40 10.32
CA ARG A 42 19.54 14.41 11.41
C ARG A 42 18.14 14.81 10.94
N GLN A 43 18.04 15.75 10.00
CA GLN A 43 16.76 16.17 9.42
C GLN A 43 16.18 15.13 8.47
N HIS A 44 17.03 14.30 7.86
CA HIS A 44 16.61 13.28 6.91
C HIS A 44 16.81 11.86 7.47
N ASN A 45 16.66 11.68 8.79
CA ASN A 45 16.59 10.37 9.43
C ASN A 45 17.79 9.44 9.18
N HIS A 46 19.02 9.93 9.32
CA HIS A 46 20.23 9.10 9.31
C HIS A 46 20.60 8.47 7.95
N ILE A 47 20.21 9.09 6.84
CA ILE A 47 20.56 8.65 5.46
C ILE A 47 22.05 8.33 5.28
N LEU A 48 22.97 9.14 5.84
CA LEU A 48 24.40 8.89 5.70
C LEU A 48 24.83 7.65 6.49
N HIS A 49 24.28 7.45 7.69
CA HIS A 49 24.53 6.23 8.46
C HIS A 49 23.98 5.00 7.75
N ASP A 50 22.78 5.09 7.18
CA ASP A 50 22.19 4.02 6.39
C ASP A 50 23.04 3.73 5.14
N TYR A 51 23.58 4.76 4.48
CA TYR A 51 24.50 4.58 3.34
C TYR A 51 25.82 3.90 3.75
N VAL A 52 26.30 4.12 4.97
CA VAL A 52 27.57 3.60 5.49
C VAL A 52 27.39 2.28 6.27
N ALA A 53 26.17 1.82 6.47
CA ALA A 53 25.88 0.56 7.17
C ALA A 53 26.65 -0.61 6.53
N ARG A 54 27.34 -1.39 7.39
CA ARG A 54 28.21 -2.51 6.94
C ARG A 54 27.43 -3.68 6.36
N ASN A 55 26.18 -3.85 6.79
CA ASN A 55 25.26 -4.84 6.26
C ASN A 55 23.86 -4.23 6.14
N ASP A 56 23.15 -4.59 5.09
CA ASP A 56 21.76 -4.18 4.84
C ASP A 56 20.79 -5.35 5.11
N ASP A 57 19.51 -5.04 5.31
CA ASP A 57 18.44 -6.04 5.46
C ASP A 57 17.49 -5.96 4.26
N ILE A 58 17.11 -7.11 3.70
CA ILE A 58 16.00 -7.21 2.76
C ILE A 58 14.96 -8.18 3.29
N VAL A 59 13.68 -7.83 3.14
CA VAL A 59 12.56 -8.71 3.49
C VAL A 59 11.82 -9.07 2.21
N VAL A 60 11.98 -10.31 1.75
CA VAL A 60 11.29 -10.85 0.58
C VAL A 60 9.84 -11.12 0.96
N LEU A 61 8.92 -10.42 0.30
CA LEU A 61 7.48 -10.54 0.52
C LEU A 61 6.87 -11.57 -0.44
N SER A 62 7.33 -11.59 -1.69
CA SER A 62 6.90 -12.57 -2.68
C SER A 62 7.88 -12.68 -3.85
N THR A 63 7.88 -13.84 -4.50
CA THR A 63 8.59 -14.05 -5.78
C THR A 63 7.60 -14.62 -6.80
N THR A 64 7.28 -13.84 -7.82
CA THR A 64 6.30 -14.22 -8.85
C THR A 64 7.04 -14.58 -10.15
N TYR A 65 6.83 -15.80 -10.64
CA TYR A 65 7.42 -16.29 -11.89
C TYR A 65 6.41 -16.23 -13.04
N TYR A 66 6.83 -15.65 -14.15
CA TYR A 66 6.08 -15.49 -15.38
C TYR A 66 6.75 -16.27 -16.49
N GLU A 67 6.24 -17.46 -16.76
CA GLU A 67 6.65 -18.28 -17.90
C GLU A 67 6.34 -17.55 -19.21
N ASN A 68 5.07 -17.14 -19.36
CA ASN A 68 4.59 -16.31 -20.46
C ASN A 68 3.96 -15.03 -19.88
N SER A 69 4.29 -13.87 -20.44
CA SER A 69 3.73 -12.59 -19.98
C SER A 69 3.52 -11.61 -21.12
N LYS A 70 2.41 -10.88 -21.07
CA LYS A 70 2.16 -9.69 -21.90
C LYS A 70 2.97 -8.49 -21.43
N SER A 71 3.49 -8.57 -20.22
CA SER A 71 4.05 -7.46 -19.48
C SER A 71 5.56 -7.55 -19.29
N PHE A 72 6.10 -8.76 -19.24
CA PHE A 72 7.51 -9.02 -19.07
C PHE A 72 8.00 -9.89 -20.22
N PRO A 73 9.31 -9.88 -20.53
CA PRO A 73 9.89 -10.91 -21.37
C PRO A 73 9.55 -12.32 -20.86
N PRO A 74 9.52 -13.34 -21.73
CA PRO A 74 9.34 -14.73 -21.31
C PRO A 74 10.35 -15.13 -20.22
N SER A 75 9.92 -16.06 -19.37
CA SER A 75 10.73 -16.62 -18.28
C SER A 75 11.29 -15.54 -17.36
N THR A 76 10.44 -14.62 -16.91
CA THR A 76 10.82 -13.54 -15.98
C THR A 76 10.38 -13.88 -14.57
N ALA A 77 11.27 -13.70 -13.59
CA ALA A 77 10.92 -13.71 -12.18
C ALA A 77 10.99 -12.29 -11.61
N VAL A 78 10.03 -11.98 -10.73
CA VAL A 78 9.90 -10.70 -10.06
C VAL A 78 9.85 -10.92 -8.55
N ILE A 79 10.85 -10.39 -7.85
CA ILE A 79 10.92 -10.40 -6.38
C ILE A 79 10.40 -9.06 -5.89
N LEU A 80 9.34 -9.08 -5.07
CA LEU A 80 8.89 -7.92 -4.31
C LEU A 80 9.49 -8.01 -2.91
N PHE A 81 10.23 -6.99 -2.50
CA PHE A 81 10.88 -6.96 -1.19
C PHE A 81 10.89 -5.55 -0.60
N ASN A 82 11.03 -5.47 0.72
CA ASN A 82 11.30 -4.21 1.41
C ASN A 82 12.75 -4.13 1.82
N SER A 83 13.29 -2.91 1.81
CA SER A 83 14.60 -2.60 2.38
C SER A 83 14.66 -1.12 2.74
N VAL A 84 15.81 -0.68 3.23
CA VAL A 84 16.12 0.73 3.49
C VAL A 84 16.01 1.57 2.21
N GLN A 85 15.54 2.81 2.32
CA GLN A 85 15.24 3.72 1.22
C GLN A 85 16.41 3.96 0.23
N VAL A 86 17.65 3.84 0.72
CA VAL A 86 18.87 4.04 -0.09
C VAL A 86 19.42 2.75 -0.69
N PHE A 87 18.73 1.61 -0.51
CA PHE A 87 19.22 0.30 -0.92
C PHE A 87 19.61 0.25 -2.40
N HIS A 88 18.76 0.76 -3.29
CA HIS A 88 19.00 0.82 -4.73
C HIS A 88 20.20 1.69 -5.16
N LEU A 89 20.70 2.59 -4.29
CA LEU A 89 21.89 3.39 -4.55
C LEU A 89 23.17 2.59 -4.26
N LYS A 90 23.10 1.64 -3.32
CA LYS A 90 24.20 0.72 -2.99
C LYS A 90 24.24 -0.49 -3.92
N TYR A 91 23.07 -1.03 -4.26
CA TYR A 91 22.92 -2.23 -5.07
C TYR A 91 22.01 -1.93 -6.26
N SER A 92 22.56 -2.05 -7.47
CA SER A 92 21.79 -1.94 -8.71
C SER A 92 21.14 -3.27 -9.11
N THR A 93 21.70 -4.39 -8.65
CA THR A 93 21.21 -5.75 -8.94
C THR A 93 21.28 -6.67 -7.72
N LEU A 94 20.44 -7.71 -7.72
CA LEU A 94 20.57 -8.90 -6.86
C LEU A 94 21.07 -10.07 -7.68
N ASN A 95 22.01 -10.84 -7.13
CA ASN A 95 22.49 -12.07 -7.73
C ASN A 95 21.56 -13.22 -7.35
N VAL A 96 21.08 -13.93 -8.37
CA VAL A 96 20.23 -15.11 -8.24
C VAL A 96 20.93 -16.26 -8.96
N VAL A 97 20.91 -17.44 -8.34
CA VAL A 97 21.38 -18.67 -8.94
C VAL A 97 20.15 -19.49 -9.33
N ALA A 98 20.01 -19.75 -10.63
CA ALA A 98 19.02 -20.67 -11.17
C ALA A 98 19.64 -22.06 -11.26
N GLU A 99 19.04 -23.03 -10.59
CA GLU A 99 19.42 -24.44 -10.70
C GLU A 99 18.66 -25.05 -11.88
N THR A 100 19.39 -25.50 -12.90
CA THR A 100 18.81 -26.15 -14.10
C THR A 100 19.28 -27.60 -14.21
N MET A 101 18.71 -28.35 -15.16
CA MET A 101 19.12 -29.74 -15.41
C MET A 101 20.58 -29.88 -15.85
N GLN A 102 21.19 -28.83 -16.41
CA GLN A 102 22.58 -28.82 -16.90
C GLN A 102 23.54 -28.14 -15.91
N GLY A 103 23.03 -27.63 -14.78
CA GLY A 103 23.82 -27.06 -13.69
C GLY A 103 23.33 -25.68 -13.25
N ASN A 104 24.12 -25.03 -12.40
CA ASN A 104 23.76 -23.73 -11.82
C ASN A 104 24.15 -22.58 -12.75
N VAL A 105 23.19 -21.73 -13.07
CA VAL A 105 23.36 -20.51 -13.87
C VAL A 105 23.18 -19.28 -12.97
N GLU A 106 24.13 -18.36 -13.00
CA GLU A 106 23.98 -17.06 -12.33
C GLU A 106 23.24 -16.07 -13.22
N VAL A 107 22.25 -15.41 -12.66
CA VAL A 107 21.47 -14.36 -13.29
C VAL A 107 21.39 -13.15 -12.37
N GLN A 108 21.27 -11.95 -12.96
CA GLN A 108 21.20 -10.70 -12.22
C GLN A 108 19.81 -10.10 -12.34
N PHE A 109 19.20 -9.80 -11.20
CA PHE A 109 17.89 -9.17 -11.15
C PHE A 109 18.08 -7.68 -10.91
N LYS A 110 17.58 -6.86 -11.82
CA LYS A 110 17.67 -5.40 -11.73
C LYS A 110 16.73 -4.88 -10.63
N ILE A 111 17.28 -4.10 -9.70
CA ILE A 111 16.50 -3.47 -8.63
C ILE A 111 15.87 -2.18 -9.15
N GLN A 112 14.58 -2.00 -8.86
CA GLN A 112 13.84 -0.78 -9.13
C GLN A 112 12.96 -0.40 -7.92
N PRO A 113 12.96 0.87 -7.47
CA PRO A 113 12.06 1.31 -6.42
C PRO A 113 10.60 1.21 -6.86
N VAL A 114 9.72 0.79 -5.95
CA VAL A 114 8.26 0.86 -6.17
C VAL A 114 7.77 2.30 -6.12
N ILE A 115 8.45 3.17 -5.36
CA ILE A 115 8.14 4.59 -5.17
C ILE A 115 9.37 5.43 -5.51
N ASN A 116 9.29 6.26 -6.55
CA ASN A 116 10.45 7.02 -7.07
C ASN A 116 10.59 8.42 -6.47
N LYS A 117 9.52 8.97 -5.88
CA LYS A 117 9.54 10.23 -5.13
C LYS A 117 9.10 9.93 -3.71
N ILE A 118 10.07 9.69 -2.85
CA ILE A 118 9.79 9.29 -1.48
C ILE A 118 9.65 10.57 -0.65
N PRO A 119 8.51 10.80 0.02
CA PRO A 119 8.47 11.76 1.11
C PRO A 119 9.39 11.21 2.22
N PHE A 120 10.44 11.95 2.58
CA PHE A 120 11.62 11.59 3.40
C PHE A 120 11.35 11.06 4.84
N PHE A 121 10.15 10.57 5.15
CA PHE A 121 9.71 10.27 6.51
C PHE A 121 9.82 8.79 6.89
N CYS A 122 9.76 7.86 5.92
CA CYS A 122 9.83 6.41 6.18
C CYS A 122 11.16 5.84 5.71
N LYS A 123 11.89 5.15 6.59
CA LYS A 123 13.21 4.58 6.25
C LYS A 123 13.11 3.33 5.40
N TRP A 124 12.01 2.59 5.47
CA TRP A 124 11.82 1.35 4.73
C TRP A 124 10.79 1.51 3.62
N VAL A 125 11.15 1.05 2.42
CA VAL A 125 10.32 1.16 1.23
C VAL A 125 10.38 -0.11 0.37
N PRO A 126 9.36 -0.34 -0.48
CA PRO A 126 9.38 -1.46 -1.39
C PRO A 126 10.24 -1.26 -2.64
N TYR A 127 10.75 -2.39 -3.10
CA TYR A 127 11.51 -2.56 -4.33
C TYR A 127 11.01 -3.78 -5.10
N LEU A 128 11.20 -3.74 -6.42
CA LEU A 128 11.13 -4.90 -7.28
C LEU A 128 12.55 -5.26 -7.71
N ALA A 129 12.91 -6.54 -7.67
CA ALA A 129 14.05 -7.07 -8.41
C ALA A 129 13.51 -7.95 -9.56
N VAL A 130 13.84 -7.58 -10.79
CA VAL A 130 13.29 -8.21 -12.01
C VAL A 130 14.44 -8.79 -12.84
N GLY A 131 14.32 -10.05 -13.25
CA GLY A 131 15.29 -10.68 -14.15
C GLY A 131 14.72 -11.87 -14.89
N GLN A 132 15.30 -12.16 -16.06
CA GLN A 132 15.01 -13.37 -16.81
C GLN A 132 15.80 -14.55 -16.22
N VAL A 133 15.18 -15.73 -16.26
CA VAL A 133 15.74 -16.99 -15.77
C VAL A 133 15.71 -18.03 -16.90
N PRO A 134 16.58 -19.06 -16.87
CA PRO A 134 16.49 -20.17 -17.82
C PRO A 134 15.11 -20.83 -17.78
N GLU A 135 14.57 -21.19 -18.95
CA GLU A 135 13.25 -21.83 -19.08
C GLU A 135 13.14 -23.14 -18.29
N ASP A 136 14.26 -23.86 -18.17
CA ASP A 136 14.36 -25.16 -17.50
C ASP A 136 14.89 -25.07 -16.06
N HIS A 137 14.80 -23.89 -15.43
CA HIS A 137 15.09 -23.75 -14.01
C HIS A 137 14.12 -24.58 -13.17
N VAL A 138 14.67 -25.26 -12.18
CA VAL A 138 13.92 -26.01 -11.16
C VAL A 138 13.81 -25.20 -9.88
N LEU A 139 14.82 -24.37 -9.60
CA LEU A 139 14.93 -23.63 -8.36
C LEU A 139 15.64 -22.30 -8.56
N LEU A 140 15.24 -21.27 -7.80
CA LEU A 140 15.95 -20.00 -7.74
C LEU A 140 16.46 -19.75 -6.32
N LYS A 141 17.73 -19.36 -6.19
CA LYS A 141 18.37 -19.03 -4.91
C LYS A 141 18.95 -17.62 -4.94
N LEU A 142 18.61 -16.77 -3.98
CA LEU A 142 19.36 -15.53 -3.75
C LEU A 142 20.72 -15.88 -3.15
N SER A 143 21.80 -15.64 -3.90
CA SER A 143 23.15 -16.06 -3.52
C SER A 143 24.21 -15.18 -4.17
N THR A 144 25.30 -14.96 -3.44
CA THR A 144 26.53 -14.34 -3.99
C THR A 144 27.64 -15.35 -4.27
N ASN A 145 27.42 -16.64 -3.98
CA ASN A 145 28.47 -17.65 -3.90
C ASN A 145 27.95 -19.03 -4.32
N LYS A 146 27.33 -19.17 -5.51
CA LYS A 146 26.89 -20.36 -6.31
C LYS A 146 26.34 -21.65 -5.64
N LYS A 147 26.78 -21.98 -4.43
CA LYS A 147 26.53 -23.18 -3.63
C LYS A 147 25.55 -22.90 -2.49
N ASP A 148 25.69 -21.77 -1.78
CA ASP A 148 24.85 -21.43 -0.63
C ASP A 148 23.96 -20.23 -0.94
N GLY A 149 22.66 -20.32 -0.65
CA GLY A 149 21.73 -19.25 -0.94
C GLY A 149 20.36 -19.51 -0.35
N MET A 150 19.57 -18.45 -0.25
CA MET A 150 18.18 -18.56 0.18
C MET A 150 17.31 -19.00 -1.01
N GLU A 151 16.64 -20.13 -0.88
CA GLU A 151 15.67 -20.59 -1.85
C GLU A 151 14.45 -19.66 -1.93
N LEU A 152 14.10 -19.22 -3.13
CA LEU A 152 12.95 -18.36 -3.37
C LEU A 152 11.69 -19.21 -3.53
N SER A 153 10.68 -18.94 -2.72
CA SER A 153 9.35 -19.54 -2.87
C SER A 153 8.65 -18.94 -4.09
N LEU A 154 8.68 -19.67 -5.21
CA LEU A 154 8.07 -19.25 -6.47
C LEU A 154 6.56 -19.46 -6.43
N ARG A 155 5.82 -18.43 -6.87
CA ARG A 155 4.40 -18.55 -7.21
C ARG A 155 4.15 -18.10 -8.64
N SER A 156 3.18 -18.71 -9.30
CA SER A 156 2.69 -18.22 -10.59
C SER A 156 1.65 -17.11 -10.37
N PRO A 157 1.52 -16.14 -11.30
CA PRO A 157 0.38 -15.22 -11.29
C PRO A 157 -0.92 -16.01 -11.44
N PHE A 158 -2.03 -15.41 -10.99
CA PHE A 158 -3.34 -16.00 -11.16
C PHE A 158 -3.68 -16.13 -12.64
N GLN A 159 -4.23 -17.29 -13.01
CA GLN A 159 -4.56 -17.63 -14.40
C GLN A 159 -6.02 -17.37 -14.73
N THR A 160 -6.92 -17.34 -13.74
CA THR A 160 -8.35 -17.14 -13.96
C THR A 160 -8.63 -15.74 -14.51
N PRO A 161 -9.11 -15.59 -15.76
CA PRO A 161 -9.34 -14.28 -16.34
C PRO A 161 -10.39 -13.48 -15.57
N ARG A 162 -10.10 -12.19 -15.33
CA ARG A 162 -10.97 -11.24 -14.65
C ARG A 162 -11.06 -9.96 -15.48
N LYS A 163 -12.28 -9.45 -15.66
CA LYS A 163 -12.47 -8.16 -16.34
C LYS A 163 -11.99 -6.99 -15.49
N VAL A 164 -12.34 -7.01 -14.21
CA VAL A 164 -11.92 -6.00 -13.25
C VAL A 164 -11.56 -6.67 -11.94
N VAL A 165 -10.40 -6.32 -11.40
CA VAL A 165 -10.01 -6.67 -10.03
C VAL A 165 -9.94 -5.39 -9.19
N ALA A 166 -10.52 -5.42 -8.00
CA ALA A 166 -10.40 -4.36 -7.00
C ALA A 166 -9.45 -4.81 -5.89
N CYS A 167 -8.25 -4.24 -5.85
CA CYS A 167 -7.21 -4.53 -4.88
C CYS A 167 -7.30 -3.51 -3.74
N PHE A 168 -7.90 -3.91 -2.62
CA PHE A 168 -8.09 -3.03 -1.47
C PHE A 168 -6.82 -2.88 -0.64
N SER A 169 -6.67 -1.71 -0.02
CA SER A 169 -5.63 -1.48 0.97
C SER A 169 -5.70 -2.47 2.14
N PRO A 170 -4.56 -2.81 2.80
CA PRO A 170 -4.55 -3.76 3.89
C PRO A 170 -5.50 -3.38 5.03
N LEU A 171 -6.41 -4.29 5.36
CA LEU A 171 -7.33 -4.17 6.48
C LEU A 171 -6.63 -4.54 7.79
N PHE A 172 -6.81 -3.74 8.82
CA PHE A 172 -6.24 -3.95 10.15
C PHE A 172 -7.24 -3.46 11.18
N LEU A 173 -7.31 -4.13 12.33
CA LEU A 173 -8.24 -3.84 13.42
C LEU A 173 -9.67 -3.60 12.89
N ASN A 174 -10.04 -4.30 11.82
CA ASN A 174 -11.22 -3.93 11.04
C ASN A 174 -12.48 -4.45 11.74
N GLU A 175 -13.25 -3.51 12.30
CA GLU A 175 -14.48 -3.79 13.03
C GLU A 175 -15.70 -3.04 12.45
N ARG A 176 -15.45 -2.10 11.53
CA ARG A 176 -16.46 -1.25 10.91
C ARG A 176 -17.09 -1.96 9.72
N TRP A 177 -17.95 -2.90 10.05
CA TRP A 177 -18.59 -3.80 9.08
C TRP A 177 -19.53 -3.08 8.11
N GLN A 178 -20.11 -1.92 8.45
CA GLN A 178 -21.10 -1.23 7.61
C GLN A 178 -20.54 -0.83 6.25
N LEU A 179 -19.34 -0.24 6.22
CA LEU A 179 -18.72 0.14 4.96
C LEU A 179 -18.23 -1.06 4.20
N LEU A 180 -17.53 -1.96 4.88
CA LEU A 180 -16.94 -3.11 4.22
C LEU A 180 -18.00 -3.99 3.56
N LEU A 181 -19.15 -4.21 4.21
CA LEU A 181 -20.28 -4.91 3.60
C LEU A 181 -20.90 -4.12 2.44
N ALA A 182 -21.05 -2.80 2.54
CA ALA A 182 -21.56 -1.98 1.43
C ALA A 182 -20.64 -2.05 0.22
N THR A 183 -19.33 -1.89 0.44
CA THR A 183 -18.28 -1.99 -0.57
C THR A 183 -18.30 -3.36 -1.24
N VAL A 184 -18.36 -4.45 -0.47
CA VAL A 184 -18.45 -5.81 -1.03
C VAL A 184 -19.68 -5.98 -1.94
N GLU A 185 -20.83 -5.47 -1.53
CA GLU A 185 -22.07 -5.60 -2.32
C GLU A 185 -22.06 -4.73 -3.58
N ILE A 186 -21.61 -3.48 -3.47
CA ILE A 186 -21.57 -2.53 -4.58
C ILE A 186 -20.57 -3.00 -5.63
N TYR A 187 -19.35 -3.38 -5.22
CA TYR A 187 -18.33 -3.81 -6.15
C TYR A 187 -18.69 -5.15 -6.81
N SER A 188 -19.28 -6.07 -6.05
CA SER A 188 -19.82 -7.32 -6.61
C SER A 188 -20.93 -7.06 -7.62
N HIS A 189 -21.81 -6.07 -7.37
CA HIS A 189 -22.90 -5.73 -8.27
C HIS A 189 -22.41 -5.19 -9.60
N TYR A 190 -21.39 -4.33 -9.57
CA TYR A 190 -20.77 -3.76 -10.78
C TYR A 190 -19.68 -4.64 -11.39
N GLY A 191 -19.57 -5.90 -10.96
CA GLY A 191 -18.80 -6.95 -11.64
C GLY A 191 -17.31 -6.98 -11.33
N ALA A 192 -16.85 -6.34 -10.25
CA ALA A 192 -15.47 -6.47 -9.80
C ALA A 192 -15.25 -7.76 -9.00
N PHE A 193 -14.08 -8.38 -9.19
CA PHE A 193 -13.53 -9.36 -8.27
C PHE A 193 -12.65 -8.65 -7.24
N MET A 194 -12.90 -8.83 -5.95
CA MET A 194 -12.23 -8.09 -4.90
C MET A 194 -11.13 -8.91 -4.26
N HIS A 195 -9.99 -8.29 -4.00
CA HIS A 195 -8.89 -8.86 -3.24
C HIS A 195 -8.63 -7.99 -2.02
N PHE A 196 -8.83 -8.57 -0.83
CA PHE A 196 -8.53 -7.93 0.45
C PHE A 196 -7.26 -8.54 1.04
N TYR A 197 -6.30 -7.68 1.37
CA TYR A 197 -5.25 -8.04 2.31
C TYR A 197 -5.75 -7.78 3.72
N VAL A 198 -5.59 -8.76 4.62
CA VAL A 198 -6.05 -8.65 6.00
C VAL A 198 -4.87 -8.92 6.92
N ARG A 199 -4.63 -8.02 7.86
CA ARG A 199 -3.71 -8.17 9.00
C ARG A 199 -4.47 -8.60 10.25
N SER A 200 -5.61 -7.94 10.51
CA SER A 200 -6.56 -8.36 11.54
C SER A 200 -7.95 -7.77 11.31
N MET A 201 -8.98 -8.51 11.73
CA MET A 201 -10.36 -8.05 11.71
C MET A 201 -11.26 -8.89 12.62
N ILE A 202 -12.45 -8.37 12.95
CA ILE A 202 -13.45 -9.12 13.72
C ILE A 202 -13.80 -10.42 12.99
N THR A 203 -13.77 -11.54 13.71
CA THR A 203 -13.94 -12.88 13.12
C THR A 203 -15.26 -13.05 12.36
N ASP A 204 -16.36 -12.56 12.92
CA ASP A 204 -17.66 -12.66 12.25
C ASP A 204 -17.69 -11.85 10.94
N LEU A 205 -17.01 -10.70 10.89
CA LEU A 205 -16.87 -9.91 9.66
C LEU A 205 -15.97 -10.61 8.63
N PHE A 206 -14.86 -11.22 9.06
CA PHE A 206 -14.00 -12.03 8.20
C PHE A 206 -14.80 -13.14 7.52
N LYS A 207 -15.59 -13.89 8.30
CA LYS A 207 -16.44 -14.99 7.80
C LYS A 207 -17.45 -14.49 6.77
N LEU A 208 -18.13 -13.37 7.03
CA LEU A 208 -19.12 -12.82 6.10
C LEU A 208 -18.54 -12.47 4.72
N ILE A 209 -17.30 -12.00 4.67
CA ILE A 209 -16.63 -11.59 3.44
C ILE A 209 -15.99 -12.79 2.75
N LYS A 210 -15.42 -13.72 3.51
CA LYS A 210 -14.81 -14.95 2.98
C LYS A 210 -15.81 -15.79 2.17
N GLU A 211 -17.08 -15.82 2.57
CA GLU A 211 -18.15 -16.53 1.87
C GLU A 211 -18.62 -15.84 0.56
N ASN A 212 -18.15 -14.62 0.27
CA ASN A 212 -18.48 -13.95 -0.99
C ASN A 212 -17.66 -14.54 -2.16
N LYS A 213 -18.35 -15.10 -3.16
CA LYS A 213 -17.74 -15.74 -4.34
C LYS A 213 -16.85 -14.82 -5.21
N ASN A 214 -17.09 -13.52 -5.14
CA ASN A 214 -16.32 -12.51 -5.87
C ASN A 214 -15.22 -11.89 -5.00
N THR A 215 -14.83 -12.56 -3.92
CA THR A 215 -13.83 -12.07 -2.99
C THR A 215 -12.71 -13.08 -2.79
N ARG A 216 -11.48 -12.58 -2.71
CA ARG A 216 -10.32 -13.27 -2.19
C ARG A 216 -9.79 -12.51 -0.99
N ILE A 217 -9.40 -13.24 0.05
CA ILE A 217 -8.74 -12.69 1.23
C ILE A 217 -7.36 -13.32 1.32
N SER A 218 -6.32 -12.50 1.46
CA SER A 218 -4.94 -12.94 1.67
C SER A 218 -4.39 -12.36 2.98
N PRO A 219 -3.60 -13.12 3.73
CA PRO A 219 -2.94 -12.60 4.92
C PRO A 219 -1.90 -11.56 4.53
N TRP A 220 -1.74 -10.53 5.36
CA TRP A 220 -0.73 -9.49 5.20
C TRP A 220 -0.03 -9.21 6.55
N PRO A 221 1.03 -9.97 6.86
CA PRO A 221 1.65 -9.93 8.17
C PRO A 221 2.53 -8.71 8.40
N SER A 222 2.72 -8.38 9.67
CA SER A 222 3.84 -7.56 10.15
C SER A 222 5.17 -8.25 9.80
N ILE A 223 6.17 -7.45 9.44
CA ILE A 223 7.53 -7.94 9.15
C ILE A 223 8.22 -8.32 10.45
N ARG A 224 8.91 -9.46 10.46
CA ARG A 224 9.76 -9.89 11.59
C ARG A 224 11.16 -10.20 11.08
N ILE A 225 12.18 -9.51 11.58
CA ILE A 225 13.58 -9.69 11.15
C ILE A 225 14.48 -10.44 12.17
N GLY A 226 13.85 -11.11 13.14
CA GLY A 226 14.51 -11.89 14.19
C GLY A 226 15.08 -11.03 15.32
N GLU A 227 15.12 -11.58 16.54
CA GLU A 227 15.45 -10.83 17.77
C GLU A 227 16.84 -10.19 17.73
N SER A 228 17.84 -10.83 17.11
CA SER A 228 19.19 -10.26 16.99
C SER A 228 19.29 -9.03 16.07
N ARG A 229 18.26 -8.77 15.25
CA ARG A 229 18.20 -7.63 14.31
C ARG A 229 17.14 -6.60 14.73
N ALA A 230 16.05 -7.07 15.33
CA ALA A 230 14.95 -6.26 15.84
C ALA A 230 14.62 -6.62 17.29
N ALA A 231 15.51 -6.26 18.22
CA ALA A 231 15.23 -6.30 19.65
C ALA A 231 14.69 -4.94 20.08
N PRO A 232 13.41 -4.79 20.50
CA PRO A 232 12.95 -3.56 21.12
C PRO A 232 13.86 -3.21 22.32
N PRO A 233 14.30 -1.94 22.46
CA PRO A 233 13.87 -0.75 21.74
C PRO A 233 14.70 -0.40 20.49
N MET A 234 15.61 -1.26 20.04
CA MET A 234 16.66 -0.92 19.06
C MET A 234 16.13 -0.62 17.66
N PHE A 235 15.19 -1.41 17.12
CA PHE A 235 14.63 -1.20 15.78
C PHE A 235 13.41 -2.12 15.52
N ASP A 236 12.34 -1.59 14.93
CA ASP A 236 11.21 -2.37 14.39
C ASP A 236 10.89 -1.86 12.98
N PRO A 237 11.07 -2.69 11.92
CA PRO A 237 10.80 -2.27 10.55
C PRO A 237 9.33 -1.85 10.34
N ASN A 238 8.38 -2.37 11.11
CA ASN A 238 6.97 -2.01 10.96
C ASN A 238 6.69 -0.55 11.33
N THR A 239 7.49 0.03 12.22
CA THR A 239 7.42 1.46 12.55
C THR A 239 7.98 2.36 11.45
N GLU A 240 8.72 1.78 10.50
CA GLU A 240 9.41 2.51 9.42
C GLU A 240 8.80 2.22 8.04
N LEU A 241 7.67 1.52 7.98
CA LEU A 241 6.92 1.20 6.77
C LEU A 241 5.68 2.08 6.64
N GLU A 242 5.53 2.69 5.48
CA GLU A 242 4.40 3.58 5.21
C GLU A 242 3.07 2.79 5.22
N PHE A 243 2.10 3.24 6.02
CA PHE A 243 0.73 2.73 6.03
C PHE A 243 0.59 1.20 6.16
N ARG A 244 1.41 0.55 7.00
CA ARG A 244 1.49 -0.92 7.13
C ARG A 244 1.88 -1.59 5.81
N ASN A 245 2.85 -1.00 5.12
CA ASN A 245 3.39 -1.56 3.88
C ASN A 245 2.35 -1.61 2.74
N GLN A 246 1.48 -0.59 2.65
CA GLN A 246 0.37 -0.56 1.69
C GLN A 246 0.84 -0.58 0.22
N ALA A 247 1.94 0.11 -0.09
CA ALA A 247 2.52 0.13 -1.44
C ALA A 247 2.92 -1.27 -1.92
N SER A 248 3.52 -2.05 -1.03
CA SER A 248 3.86 -3.45 -1.29
C SER A 248 2.63 -4.30 -1.49
N ALA A 249 1.59 -4.17 -0.65
CA ALA A 249 0.36 -4.96 -0.79
C ALA A 249 -0.33 -4.70 -2.13
N MET A 250 -0.43 -3.43 -2.53
CA MET A 250 -1.04 -3.07 -3.81
C MET A 250 -0.19 -3.54 -5.00
N THR A 251 1.14 -3.43 -4.90
CA THR A 251 2.06 -3.95 -5.93
C THR A 251 2.03 -5.48 -5.99
N ASP A 252 1.92 -6.17 -4.85
CA ASP A 252 1.75 -7.62 -4.78
C ASP A 252 0.47 -8.06 -5.49
N CYS A 253 -0.63 -7.34 -5.29
CA CYS A 253 -1.89 -7.58 -5.99
C CYS A 253 -1.75 -7.37 -7.50
N LEU A 254 -1.10 -6.27 -7.91
CA LEU A 254 -0.82 -5.98 -9.32
C LEU A 254 -0.05 -7.13 -9.98
N LEU A 255 1.01 -7.62 -9.35
CA LEU A 255 1.81 -8.72 -9.85
C LEU A 255 0.98 -10.01 -9.95
N GLN A 256 0.17 -10.34 -8.93
CA GLN A 256 -0.64 -11.55 -8.95
C GLN A 256 -1.70 -11.57 -10.06
N TYR A 257 -2.29 -10.43 -10.41
CA TYR A 257 -3.31 -10.35 -11.46
C TYR A 257 -2.80 -9.80 -12.79
N LYS A 258 -1.49 -9.58 -12.93
CA LYS A 258 -0.90 -8.87 -14.07
C LYS A 258 -1.26 -9.49 -15.42
N GLU A 259 -1.41 -10.81 -15.46
CA GLU A 259 -1.72 -11.58 -16.68
C GLU A 259 -3.19 -11.99 -16.81
N SER A 260 -3.96 -11.90 -15.73
CA SER A 260 -5.36 -12.34 -15.70
C SER A 260 -6.38 -11.22 -15.65
N ALA A 261 -6.02 -10.00 -15.23
CA ALA A 261 -6.93 -8.88 -15.17
C ALA A 261 -6.83 -7.97 -16.41
N GLU A 262 -7.96 -7.51 -16.92
CA GLU A 262 -7.99 -6.46 -17.95
C GLU A 262 -7.83 -5.05 -17.36
N PHE A 263 -8.38 -4.84 -16.16
CA PHE A 263 -8.19 -3.63 -15.36
C PHE A 263 -8.03 -3.99 -13.88
N ILE A 264 -7.22 -3.21 -13.18
CA ILE A 264 -7.12 -3.27 -11.72
C ILE A 264 -7.39 -1.89 -11.14
N VAL A 265 -8.27 -1.82 -10.13
CA VAL A 265 -8.56 -0.60 -9.36
C VAL A 265 -8.04 -0.75 -7.94
N PHE A 266 -7.49 0.33 -7.36
CA PHE A 266 -6.87 0.33 -6.02
C PHE A 266 -7.60 1.26 -5.03
N PRO A 267 -8.79 0.88 -4.55
CA PRO A 267 -9.56 1.67 -3.59
C PRO A 267 -9.18 1.40 -2.13
N ASP A 268 -9.57 2.31 -1.22
CA ASP A 268 -9.72 1.96 0.19
C ASP A 268 -11.15 1.42 0.45
N PRO A 269 -11.40 0.72 1.58
CA PRO A 269 -12.72 0.14 1.88
C PRO A 269 -13.84 1.16 2.02
N ASP A 270 -13.49 2.44 2.25
CA ASP A 270 -14.41 3.57 2.36
C ASP A 270 -14.56 4.38 1.05
N ASP A 271 -14.01 3.87 -0.06
CA ASP A 271 -14.12 4.47 -1.38
C ASP A 271 -15.06 3.70 -2.29
N ILE A 272 -16.10 4.39 -2.75
CA ILE A 272 -17.08 3.83 -3.69
C ILE A 272 -16.98 4.56 -5.02
N LEU A 273 -16.79 3.80 -6.10
CA LEU A 273 -17.02 4.29 -7.46
C LEU A 273 -18.30 3.68 -7.98
N VAL A 274 -19.21 4.52 -8.48
CA VAL A 274 -20.39 4.07 -9.22
C VAL A 274 -20.13 4.33 -10.72
N PRO A 275 -20.25 3.32 -11.60
CA PRO A 275 -20.12 3.49 -13.04
C PRO A 275 -21.10 4.52 -13.62
N VAL A 276 -20.62 5.33 -14.56
CA VAL A 276 -21.40 6.41 -15.21
C VAL A 276 -21.23 6.43 -16.72
N LEU A 277 -20.04 6.05 -17.19
CA LEU A 277 -19.74 5.88 -18.60
C LEU A 277 -20.32 4.55 -19.09
N GLY A 278 -20.34 3.53 -18.23
CA GLY A 278 -20.86 2.20 -18.54
C GLY A 278 -21.83 1.64 -17.48
N LYS A 279 -22.36 0.45 -17.73
CA LYS A 279 -23.28 -0.26 -16.82
C LYS A 279 -22.57 -1.01 -15.69
N ASN A 280 -21.28 -1.23 -15.82
CA ASN A 280 -20.43 -1.98 -14.90
C ASN A 280 -19.00 -1.42 -14.94
N TYR A 281 -18.11 -1.89 -14.06
CA TYR A 281 -16.75 -1.37 -14.03
C TYR A 281 -15.93 -1.66 -15.29
N HIS A 282 -16.18 -2.79 -15.95
CA HIS A 282 -15.46 -3.12 -17.18
C HIS A 282 -15.77 -2.12 -18.30
N GLU A 283 -17.04 -1.78 -18.49
CA GLU A 283 -17.47 -0.76 -19.46
C GLU A 283 -16.99 0.65 -19.07
N GLU A 284 -17.08 1.01 -17.78
CA GLU A 284 -16.57 2.28 -17.24
C GLU A 284 -15.10 2.47 -17.59
N PHE A 285 -14.27 1.49 -17.25
CA PHE A 285 -12.83 1.58 -17.46
C PHE A 285 -12.45 1.45 -18.92
N THR A 286 -13.18 0.65 -19.70
CA THR A 286 -12.98 0.59 -21.16
C THR A 286 -13.18 1.96 -21.79
N GLN A 287 -14.26 2.66 -21.44
CA GLN A 287 -14.51 4.01 -21.97
C GLN A 287 -13.51 5.04 -21.45
N ALA A 288 -13.10 4.95 -20.18
CA ALA A 288 -12.07 5.83 -19.63
C ALA A 288 -10.73 5.69 -20.38
N PHE A 289 -10.29 4.46 -20.67
CA PHE A 289 -9.05 4.23 -21.42
C PHE A 289 -9.19 4.50 -22.93
N ASN A 290 -10.41 4.50 -23.49
CA ASN A 290 -10.65 4.98 -24.84
C ASN A 290 -10.55 6.52 -24.92
N MET A 291 -10.97 7.23 -23.87
CA MET A 291 -10.78 8.69 -23.75
C MET A 291 -9.29 9.06 -23.60
N PHE A 292 -8.50 8.18 -22.99
CA PHE A 292 -7.07 8.37 -22.75
C PHE A 292 -6.23 7.20 -23.28
N PRO A 293 -6.02 7.06 -24.60
CA PRO A 293 -5.35 5.88 -25.18
C PRO A 293 -3.91 5.66 -24.68
N THR A 294 -3.19 6.75 -24.36
CA THR A 294 -1.82 6.74 -23.82
C THR A 294 -1.76 6.49 -22.31
N ALA A 295 -2.90 6.33 -21.63
CA ALA A 295 -2.89 6.06 -20.20
C ALA A 295 -2.38 4.65 -19.89
N GLY A 296 -1.41 4.55 -18.99
CA GLY A 296 -1.12 3.34 -18.23
C GLY A 296 -1.96 3.27 -16.96
N ALA A 297 -2.26 4.43 -16.39
CA ALA A 297 -3.08 4.60 -15.21
C ALA A 297 -4.02 5.82 -15.36
N ILE A 298 -5.23 5.71 -14.82
CA ILE A 298 -6.20 6.80 -14.72
C ILE A 298 -6.54 7.01 -13.25
N VAL A 299 -6.33 8.23 -12.77
CA VAL A 299 -6.73 8.67 -11.44
C VAL A 299 -8.15 9.17 -11.49
N TYR A 300 -9.05 8.55 -10.74
CA TYR A 300 -10.37 9.08 -10.45
C TYR A 300 -10.27 9.86 -9.15
N ASN A 301 -10.44 11.19 -9.21
CA ASN A 301 -10.43 12.04 -8.03
C ASN A 301 -11.47 11.60 -6.99
N MET A 302 -11.21 11.92 -5.73
CA MET A 302 -12.12 11.60 -4.63
C MET A 302 -12.87 12.85 -4.18
N THR A 303 -14.17 12.72 -3.97
CA THR A 303 -15.01 13.74 -3.34
C THR A 303 -15.42 13.32 -1.93
N GLN A 304 -15.25 14.23 -0.97
CA GLN A 304 -15.57 13.98 0.44
C GLN A 304 -17.08 13.94 0.64
N THR A 305 -17.55 12.90 1.32
CA THR A 305 -18.97 12.72 1.61
C THR A 305 -19.22 12.35 3.06
N SER A 306 -20.44 12.64 3.52
CA SER A 306 -20.99 12.08 4.76
C SER A 306 -22.11 11.10 4.47
N ILE A 307 -22.24 10.08 5.32
CA ILE A 307 -23.26 9.04 5.24
C ILE A 307 -23.96 8.82 6.59
N GLU A 308 -25.12 8.21 6.54
CA GLU A 308 -25.87 7.71 7.68
C GLU A 308 -26.01 6.18 7.56
N SER A 309 -25.77 5.47 8.66
CA SER A 309 -25.88 4.00 8.71
C SER A 309 -26.36 3.53 10.08
N SER A 310 -26.62 2.22 10.23
CA SER A 310 -27.01 1.64 11.52
C SER A 310 -25.90 0.75 12.07
N THR A 311 -25.69 0.83 13.38
CA THR A 311 -24.87 -0.12 14.13
C THR A 311 -25.62 -1.40 14.48
N THR A 312 -26.94 -1.44 14.27
CA THR A 312 -27.75 -2.63 14.51
C THR A 312 -27.90 -3.43 13.21
N PRO A 313 -27.42 -4.69 13.15
CA PRO A 313 -27.49 -5.51 11.93
C PRO A 313 -28.91 -5.60 11.33
N ALA A 314 -29.94 -5.78 12.16
CA ALA A 314 -31.32 -5.89 11.70
C ALA A 314 -31.85 -4.62 10.98
N LEU A 315 -31.24 -3.45 11.21
CA LEU A 315 -31.66 -2.16 10.65
C LEU A 315 -30.75 -1.68 9.51
N TYR A 316 -29.65 -2.37 9.25
CA TYR A 316 -28.68 -1.96 8.25
C TYR A 316 -29.14 -2.25 6.81
N SER A 317 -28.77 -1.36 5.90
CA SER A 317 -29.23 -1.33 4.52
C SER A 317 -28.20 -0.61 3.64
N PRO A 318 -27.47 -1.32 2.75
CA PRO A 318 -26.50 -0.70 1.84
C PRO A 318 -27.12 0.39 0.96
N ILE A 319 -28.37 0.22 0.51
CA ILE A 319 -29.04 1.25 -0.30
C ILE A 319 -29.42 2.47 0.53
N SER A 320 -29.78 2.29 1.81
CA SER A 320 -30.06 3.42 2.70
C SER A 320 -28.80 4.23 2.96
N LEU A 321 -27.63 3.57 3.05
CA LEU A 321 -26.34 4.23 3.14
C LEU A 321 -26.07 5.08 1.90
N LEU A 322 -26.24 4.53 0.69
CA LEU A 322 -26.07 5.31 -0.55
C LEU A 322 -27.06 6.47 -0.68
N ALA A 323 -28.33 6.26 -0.31
CA ALA A 323 -29.37 7.28 -0.32
C ALA A 323 -29.13 8.40 0.71
N SER A 324 -28.25 8.19 1.69
CA SER A 324 -27.90 9.18 2.72
C SER A 324 -26.70 10.07 2.36
N ILE A 325 -26.02 9.79 1.23
CA ILE A 325 -24.81 10.51 0.82
C ILE A 325 -25.08 12.00 0.74
N LYS A 326 -24.23 12.78 1.40
CA LYS A 326 -24.18 14.25 1.32
C LYS A 326 -22.76 14.69 1.01
N PHE A 327 -22.57 15.41 -0.09
CA PHE A 327 -21.25 15.91 -0.49
C PHE A 327 -20.77 17.02 0.44
N LYS A 328 -19.45 17.24 0.49
CA LYS A 328 -18.81 18.30 1.28
C LYS A 328 -18.20 19.42 0.43
N GLY A 329 -18.21 19.29 -0.90
CA GLY A 329 -17.61 20.28 -1.78
C GLY A 329 -16.08 20.25 -1.80
N GLU A 330 -15.48 19.21 -1.21
CA GLU A 330 -14.03 19.07 -1.08
C GLU A 330 -13.52 17.92 -1.94
N GLN A 331 -12.55 18.22 -2.81
CA GLN A 331 -11.82 17.23 -3.60
C GLN A 331 -10.52 16.83 -2.91
N ARG A 332 -10.16 15.54 -3.01
CA ARG A 332 -8.91 14.98 -2.50
C ARG A 332 -8.22 14.16 -3.60
N TRP A 333 -7.00 13.72 -3.29
CA TRP A 333 -6.22 12.85 -4.18
C TRP A 333 -7.01 11.60 -4.54
N GLY A 334 -7.02 11.26 -5.82
CA GLY A 334 -7.85 10.19 -6.37
C GLY A 334 -7.36 8.78 -6.07
N LYS A 335 -8.14 7.79 -6.53
CA LYS A 335 -7.75 6.38 -6.62
C LYS A 335 -7.47 5.97 -8.05
N LEU A 336 -6.66 4.93 -8.21
CA LEU A 336 -6.11 4.53 -9.49
C LEU A 336 -6.87 3.37 -10.09
N VAL A 337 -7.08 3.46 -11.40
CA VAL A 337 -7.40 2.33 -12.27
C VAL A 337 -6.24 2.16 -13.24
N VAL A 338 -5.74 0.96 -13.42
CA VAL A 338 -4.60 0.68 -14.30
C VAL A 338 -4.91 -0.41 -15.32
N ARG A 339 -4.21 -0.33 -16.44
CA ARG A 339 -3.99 -1.44 -17.37
C ARG A 339 -2.76 -2.22 -16.90
N PRO A 340 -2.89 -3.46 -16.38
CA PRO A 340 -1.78 -4.15 -15.71
C PRO A 340 -0.54 -4.33 -16.59
N GLU A 341 -0.73 -4.47 -17.90
CA GLU A 341 0.34 -4.65 -18.87
C GLU A 341 1.19 -3.38 -19.10
N ARG A 342 0.73 -2.21 -18.63
CA ARG A 342 1.34 -0.89 -18.83
C ARG A 342 2.02 -0.33 -17.58
N VAL A 343 1.94 -1.04 -16.45
CA VAL A 343 2.38 -0.55 -15.13
C VAL A 343 3.09 -1.66 -14.38
N ASP A 344 4.26 -1.37 -13.79
CA ASP A 344 5.06 -2.34 -13.05
C ASP A 344 4.96 -2.20 -11.53
N SER A 345 4.58 -1.02 -11.05
CA SER A 345 4.37 -0.78 -9.62
C SER A 345 3.27 0.26 -9.36
N ILE A 346 2.70 0.23 -8.16
CA ILE A 346 1.60 1.12 -7.79
C ILE A 346 1.72 1.59 -6.34
N TRP A 347 1.26 2.81 -6.10
CA TRP A 347 1.10 3.40 -4.77
C TRP A 347 -0.28 4.07 -4.66
N ILE A 348 -0.73 4.33 -3.42
CA ILE A 348 -2.12 4.71 -3.06
C ILE A 348 -2.77 5.79 -3.95
N HIS A 349 -2.01 6.77 -4.42
CA HIS A 349 -2.51 7.88 -5.26
C HIS A 349 -1.74 8.06 -6.58
N ARG A 350 -0.69 7.25 -6.82
CA ARG A 350 0.15 7.39 -8.00
C ARG A 350 0.76 6.08 -8.44
N SER A 351 0.89 5.87 -9.74
CA SER A 351 1.80 4.88 -10.29
C SER A 351 3.18 5.50 -10.54
N TYR A 352 4.23 4.91 -9.98
CA TYR A 352 5.60 5.41 -10.11
C TYR A 352 6.41 4.68 -11.18
N SER A 353 6.04 3.44 -11.51
CA SER A 353 6.64 2.68 -12.60
C SER A 353 5.59 2.41 -13.69
N ILE A 354 5.33 3.44 -14.49
CA ILE A 354 4.54 3.34 -15.73
C ILE A 354 5.52 3.06 -16.87
N LYS A 355 5.19 2.11 -17.73
CA LYS A 355 6.05 1.75 -18.86
C LYS A 355 6.22 2.89 -19.84
N GLU A 356 7.37 2.88 -20.51
CA GLU A 356 7.69 3.84 -21.56
C GLU A 356 6.59 3.90 -22.63
N GLY A 357 6.27 5.12 -23.08
CA GLY A 357 5.16 5.38 -24.01
C GLY A 357 3.79 5.54 -23.35
N TYR A 358 3.66 5.29 -22.05
CA TYR A 358 2.43 5.50 -21.29
C TYR A 358 2.58 6.53 -20.18
N GLU A 359 1.45 7.06 -19.73
CA GLU A 359 1.41 8.10 -18.70
C GLU A 359 0.24 7.92 -17.73
N GLN A 360 0.26 8.70 -16.65
CA GLN A 360 -0.87 8.81 -15.73
C GLN A 360 -1.79 9.94 -16.19
N LYS A 361 -3.08 9.66 -16.38
CA LYS A 361 -4.12 10.67 -16.65
C LYS A 361 -5.03 10.84 -15.45
N VAL A 362 -5.76 11.96 -15.41
CA VAL A 362 -6.73 12.26 -14.37
C VAL A 362 -8.11 12.35 -15.02
N MET A 363 -9.07 11.58 -14.49
CA MET A 363 -10.47 11.66 -14.88
C MET A 363 -11.04 12.99 -14.40
N PRO A 364 -11.65 13.81 -15.27
CA PRO A 364 -12.35 15.02 -14.83
C PRO A 364 -13.46 14.66 -13.84
N VAL A 365 -13.50 15.39 -12.72
CA VAL A 365 -14.47 15.14 -11.62
C VAL A 365 -15.92 15.22 -12.11
N ASP A 366 -16.20 16.12 -13.05
CA ASP A 366 -17.54 16.29 -13.64
C ASP A 366 -17.97 15.10 -14.49
N VAL A 367 -17.01 14.30 -14.98
CA VAL A 367 -17.28 13.03 -15.63
C VAL A 367 -17.55 11.98 -14.56
N ASN A 368 -16.56 11.63 -13.75
CA ASN A 368 -16.75 10.70 -12.63
C ASN A 368 -15.70 10.88 -11.53
N ALA A 369 -16.06 10.48 -10.31
CA ALA A 369 -15.21 10.58 -9.13
C ALA A 369 -15.61 9.50 -8.09
N PHE A 370 -14.65 9.12 -7.26
CA PHE A 370 -14.89 8.28 -6.10
C PHE A 370 -15.62 9.04 -4.99
N TYR A 371 -16.57 8.38 -4.33
CA TYR A 371 -17.20 8.85 -3.10
C TYR A 371 -16.36 8.36 -1.94
N HIS A 372 -15.62 9.27 -1.31
CA HIS A 372 -14.88 8.96 -0.09
C HIS A 372 -15.81 9.16 1.09
N LEU A 373 -16.25 8.04 1.68
CA LEU A 373 -17.23 8.00 2.75
C LEU A 373 -16.56 8.32 4.08
N ARG A 374 -16.24 9.59 4.35
CA ARG A 374 -15.40 9.97 5.50
C ARG A 374 -16.17 10.24 6.78
N ILE A 375 -17.30 10.92 6.69
CA ILE A 375 -18.02 11.44 7.87
C ILE A 375 -19.26 10.59 8.14
N TRP A 376 -19.26 9.87 9.25
CA TRP A 376 -20.26 8.83 9.50
C TRP A 376 -21.20 9.27 10.61
N LYS A 377 -22.48 8.98 10.42
CA LYS A 377 -23.51 9.23 11.42
C LYS A 377 -24.26 7.93 11.66
N PHE A 378 -24.41 7.58 12.93
CA PHE A 378 -25.12 6.40 13.38
C PHE A 378 -26.34 6.83 14.20
N PRO A 379 -27.42 7.27 13.56
CA PRO A 379 -28.65 7.56 14.30
C PRO A 379 -29.23 6.28 14.91
N ASP A 380 -29.89 6.42 16.06
CA ASP A 380 -30.54 5.29 16.75
C ASP A 380 -31.54 4.56 15.84
N TYR A 381 -32.21 5.33 14.96
CA TYR A 381 -33.13 4.82 13.95
C TYR A 381 -32.75 5.34 12.56
N PRO A 382 -32.79 4.50 11.51
CA PRO A 382 -32.53 4.94 10.15
C PRO A 382 -33.45 6.10 9.73
N THR A 383 -32.86 7.26 9.38
CA THR A 383 -33.63 8.43 8.92
C THR A 383 -34.02 8.34 7.43
N VAL A 384 -33.50 7.32 6.74
CA VAL A 384 -33.72 7.08 5.32
C VAL A 384 -34.94 6.18 5.15
N ASN A 385 -36.03 6.79 4.67
CA ASN A 385 -37.27 6.08 4.35
C ASN A 385 -37.31 5.60 2.89
N ARG A 386 -38.37 4.89 2.51
CA ARG A 386 -38.57 4.41 1.14
C ARG A 386 -38.60 5.53 0.10
N SER A 387 -39.15 6.70 0.43
CA SER A 387 -39.22 7.85 -0.47
C SER A 387 -37.81 8.37 -0.84
N LYS A 388 -36.90 8.49 0.13
CA LYS A 388 -35.50 8.87 -0.13
C LYS A 388 -34.75 7.82 -0.94
N ILE A 389 -35.04 6.54 -0.75
CA ILE A 389 -34.46 5.47 -1.57
C ILE A 389 -34.89 5.59 -3.03
N SER A 390 -36.17 5.93 -3.27
CA SER A 390 -36.71 6.15 -4.61
C SER A 390 -36.21 7.43 -5.27
N ASN A 391 -35.75 8.41 -4.47
CA ASN A 391 -35.24 9.71 -4.92
C ASN A 391 -33.79 9.91 -4.44
N PRO A 392 -32.81 9.24 -5.07
CA PRO A 392 -31.41 9.31 -4.67
C PRO A 392 -30.85 10.73 -4.78
N PRO A 393 -29.85 11.08 -3.94
CA PRO A 393 -29.20 12.39 -4.01
C PRO A 393 -28.54 12.61 -5.37
N TYR A 394 -28.42 13.87 -5.78
CA TYR A 394 -27.64 14.26 -6.95
C TYR A 394 -26.15 14.24 -6.65
N PHE A 395 -25.35 13.90 -7.64
CA PHE A 395 -23.90 13.99 -7.62
C PHE A 395 -23.50 15.46 -7.60
N ASP A 396 -22.98 15.96 -6.48
CA ASP A 396 -22.61 17.37 -6.36
C ASP A 396 -21.24 17.53 -5.69
N PRO A 397 -20.15 17.21 -6.41
CA PRO A 397 -18.80 17.22 -5.84
C PRO A 397 -18.33 18.62 -5.42
N TYR A 398 -18.97 19.69 -5.90
CA TYR A 398 -18.56 21.08 -5.71
C TYR A 398 -19.60 21.97 -5.03
N HIS A 399 -20.77 21.43 -4.62
CA HIS A 399 -21.90 22.22 -4.11
C HIS A 399 -22.40 23.30 -5.07
N LEU A 400 -22.34 23.01 -6.36
CA LEU A 400 -22.77 23.95 -7.40
C LEU A 400 -24.20 23.67 -7.87
N ASN A 401 -24.83 22.57 -7.42
CA ASN A 401 -26.10 22.08 -7.94
C ASN A 401 -26.14 21.97 -9.48
N ALA A 402 -24.96 21.81 -10.11
CA ALA A 402 -24.80 21.91 -11.56
C ALA A 402 -25.13 20.59 -12.26
N THR A 403 -24.92 19.45 -11.59
CA THR A 403 -25.18 18.14 -12.21
C THR A 403 -26.58 17.63 -11.85
N LYS A 404 -27.26 17.07 -12.85
CA LYS A 404 -28.58 16.42 -12.69
C LYS A 404 -28.47 14.90 -12.56
N ARG A 405 -27.25 14.38 -12.40
CA ARG A 405 -26.99 12.93 -12.30
C ARG A 405 -27.19 12.48 -10.86
N THR A 406 -27.88 11.37 -10.65
CA THR A 406 -28.02 10.78 -9.32
C THR A 406 -26.76 10.00 -8.93
N VAL A 407 -26.49 9.91 -7.63
CA VAL A 407 -25.34 9.18 -7.06
C VAL A 407 -25.32 7.70 -7.45
N TYR A 408 -26.50 7.10 -7.62
CA TYR A 408 -26.66 5.74 -8.13
C TYR A 408 -27.96 5.60 -8.92
N ASN A 409 -28.05 4.54 -9.73
CA ASN A 409 -29.29 4.15 -10.38
C ASN A 409 -30.20 3.39 -9.40
N VAL A 410 -31.46 3.83 -9.24
CA VAL A 410 -32.41 3.21 -8.28
C VAL A 410 -32.56 1.70 -8.50
N SER A 411 -32.59 1.25 -9.75
CA SER A 411 -32.71 -0.19 -10.06
C SER A 411 -31.50 -1.00 -9.60
N ASP A 412 -30.29 -0.43 -9.67
CA ASP A 412 -29.08 -1.04 -9.14
C ASP A 412 -29.10 -1.09 -7.63
N GLY A 413 -29.44 0.03 -6.98
CA GLY A 413 -29.58 0.09 -5.53
C GLY A 413 -30.52 -1.00 -5.00
N LEU A 414 -31.69 -1.18 -5.63
CA LEU A 414 -32.65 -2.21 -5.22
C LEU A 414 -32.12 -3.64 -5.41
N LYS A 415 -31.35 -3.89 -6.48
CA LYS A 415 -30.69 -5.19 -6.71
C LYS A 415 -29.62 -5.46 -5.66
N ILE A 416 -28.78 -4.46 -5.36
CA ILE A 416 -27.76 -4.51 -4.29
C ILE A 416 -28.42 -4.85 -2.96
N GLN A 417 -29.48 -4.14 -2.59
CA GLN A 417 -30.20 -4.37 -1.34
C GLN A 417 -30.81 -5.78 -1.24
N ARG A 418 -31.36 -6.28 -2.36
CA ARG A 418 -31.96 -7.62 -2.41
C ARG A 418 -30.88 -8.71 -2.27
N LYS A 419 -29.79 -8.61 -3.03
CA LYS A 419 -28.65 -9.55 -2.94
C LYS A 419 -28.09 -9.59 -1.53
N PHE A 420 -27.87 -8.43 -0.92
CA PHE A 420 -27.42 -8.32 0.46
C PHE A 420 -28.36 -9.06 1.43
N LYS A 421 -29.67 -8.77 1.37
CA LYS A 421 -30.66 -9.42 2.26
C LYS A 421 -30.69 -10.93 2.11
N ASN A 422 -30.67 -11.43 0.88
CA ASN A 422 -30.64 -12.87 0.63
C ASN A 422 -29.38 -13.49 1.29
N ARG A 423 -28.20 -12.93 1.00
CA ARG A 423 -26.92 -13.41 1.56
C ARG A 423 -26.90 -13.46 3.08
N VAL A 424 -27.38 -12.41 3.77
CA VAL A 424 -27.32 -12.35 5.25
C VAL A 424 -28.52 -12.99 5.94
N SER A 425 -29.51 -13.48 5.20
CA SER A 425 -30.69 -14.17 5.78
C SER A 425 -30.62 -15.69 5.66
N GLU A 426 -29.65 -16.22 4.91
CA GLU A 426 -29.51 -17.64 4.60
C GLU A 426 -28.59 -18.37 5.59
N GLY A 427 -29.02 -19.57 6.03
CA GLY A 427 -28.21 -20.52 6.78
C GLY A 427 -27.43 -19.93 7.96
N ASN A 428 -26.14 -20.27 8.05
CA ASN A 428 -25.24 -19.81 9.11
C ASN A 428 -24.94 -18.29 9.03
N MET A 429 -25.08 -17.68 7.85
CA MET A 429 -24.80 -16.26 7.65
C MET A 429 -25.73 -15.37 8.48
N LYS A 430 -26.98 -15.80 8.68
CA LYS A 430 -27.93 -15.11 9.56
C LYS A 430 -27.42 -15.00 11.00
N ALA A 431 -26.87 -16.09 11.53
CA ALA A 431 -26.35 -16.12 12.90
C ALA A 431 -25.06 -15.29 13.03
N ILE A 432 -24.15 -15.41 12.06
CA ILE A 432 -22.90 -14.63 12.01
C ILE A 432 -23.21 -13.12 11.91
N TYR A 433 -24.11 -12.74 11.01
CA TYR A 433 -24.51 -11.35 10.80
C TYR A 433 -25.15 -10.71 12.04
N ALA A 434 -26.02 -11.47 12.74
CA ALA A 434 -26.69 -10.99 13.94
C ALA A 434 -25.74 -10.69 15.11
N ARG A 435 -24.54 -11.30 15.13
CA ARG A 435 -23.52 -11.10 16.16
C ARG A 435 -22.56 -9.95 15.91
N LEU A 436 -22.64 -9.31 14.74
CA LEU A 436 -21.76 -8.18 14.44
C LEU A 436 -21.85 -7.09 15.51
N PRO A 437 -20.72 -6.45 15.86
CA PRO A 437 -20.67 -5.52 16.98
C PRO A 437 -21.50 -4.26 16.69
N LYS A 438 -22.21 -3.80 17.73
CA LYS A 438 -23.01 -2.56 17.70
C LYS A 438 -22.21 -1.32 18.11
N VAL A 439 -20.99 -1.51 18.60
CA VAL A 439 -20.09 -0.45 19.04
C VAL A 439 -18.72 -0.71 18.44
N SER A 440 -18.05 0.35 18.00
CA SER A 440 -16.67 0.32 17.53
C SER A 440 -15.73 0.53 18.72
N LEU A 441 -14.84 -0.42 18.98
CA LEU A 441 -13.84 -0.38 20.05
C LEU A 441 -12.50 0.20 19.54
N TYR A 442 -12.03 -0.27 18.39
CA TYR A 442 -10.76 0.14 17.79
C TYR A 442 -10.82 1.49 17.09
N TYR A 443 -11.89 1.79 16.36
CA TYR A 443 -11.91 2.98 15.50
C TYR A 443 -11.72 4.29 16.27
N PRO A 444 -12.41 4.55 17.41
CA PRO A 444 -12.20 5.79 18.15
C PRO A 444 -10.73 5.96 18.60
N LEU A 445 -10.07 4.86 18.97
CA LEU A 445 -8.65 4.86 19.36
C LEU A 445 -7.75 5.19 18.16
N ILE A 446 -8.02 4.57 17.01
CA ILE A 446 -7.29 4.80 15.77
C ILE A 446 -7.51 6.22 15.25
N GLU A 447 -8.73 6.74 15.28
CA GLU A 447 -9.05 8.10 14.84
C GLU A 447 -8.29 9.14 15.66
N VAL A 448 -8.32 9.02 17.00
CA VAL A 448 -7.56 9.90 17.90
C VAL A 448 -6.05 9.80 17.63
N CYS A 449 -5.54 8.58 17.48
CA CYS A 449 -4.13 8.35 17.20
C CYS A 449 -3.70 8.93 15.84
N TYR A 450 -4.48 8.71 14.79
CA TYR A 450 -4.20 9.24 13.45
C TYR A 450 -4.26 10.76 13.45
N ASN A 451 -5.24 11.36 14.12
CA ASN A 451 -5.29 12.81 14.20
C ASN A 451 -4.04 13.38 14.89
N ARG A 452 -3.49 12.68 15.89
CA ARG A 452 -2.20 13.03 16.51
C ARG A 452 -1.03 12.87 15.53
N ILE A 453 -0.88 11.73 14.88
CA ILE A 453 0.25 11.42 13.97
C ILE A 453 0.26 12.34 12.74
N PHE A 454 -0.91 12.65 12.18
CA PHE A 454 -1.02 13.35 10.89
C PHE A 454 -1.12 14.87 11.02
N TYR A 455 -1.76 15.37 12.08
CA TYR A 455 -2.07 16.81 12.22
C TYR A 455 -1.34 17.49 13.38
N SER A 456 -0.67 16.77 14.28
CA SER A 456 0.18 17.41 15.27
C SER A 456 1.58 17.65 14.68
N MET A 457 2.01 18.91 14.62
CA MET A 457 3.30 19.34 14.04
C MET A 457 4.54 18.86 14.82
N LYS A 458 4.39 18.01 15.84
CA LYS A 458 5.51 17.55 16.68
C LYS A 458 6.35 16.45 16.03
N ASP A 459 5.80 15.74 15.06
CA ASP A 459 6.40 14.53 14.48
C ASP A 459 6.80 14.72 13.00
N ILE A 460 7.32 15.90 12.64
CA ILE A 460 7.87 16.20 11.30
C ILE A 460 9.17 15.39 11.13
N GLY A 461 9.04 14.12 10.75
CA GLY A 461 10.19 13.23 10.55
C GLY A 461 9.92 11.75 10.76
N THR A 462 8.80 11.33 11.38
CA THR A 462 8.54 9.90 11.62
C THR A 462 7.64 9.31 10.54
N CYS A 463 7.86 8.03 10.25
CA CYS A 463 7.01 7.29 9.33
C CYS A 463 5.59 7.20 9.89
N ARG A 464 4.58 7.37 9.05
CA ARG A 464 3.20 7.42 9.52
C ARG A 464 2.58 6.03 9.44
N GLY A 465 2.27 5.46 10.60
CA GLY A 465 1.67 4.13 10.72
C GLY A 465 0.90 3.92 12.02
N PRO A 466 -0.06 2.97 12.06
CA PRO A 466 -0.78 2.61 13.28
C PRO A 466 0.12 1.96 14.35
N GLU A 467 1.34 1.57 14.01
CA GLU A 467 2.33 0.99 14.92
C GLU A 467 2.69 1.94 16.07
N TYR A 468 2.48 3.26 15.89
CA TYR A 468 2.63 4.27 16.95
C TYR A 468 1.38 4.46 17.83
N CYS A 469 0.31 3.72 17.57
CA CYS A 469 -0.90 3.74 18.35
C CYS A 469 -0.82 2.74 19.50
N ASN A 470 -1.11 3.19 20.72
CA ASN A 470 -1.27 2.28 21.84
C ASN A 470 -2.67 1.67 21.79
N ILE A 471 -2.76 0.47 21.21
CA ILE A 471 -4.02 -0.26 21.07
C ILE A 471 -4.06 -1.38 22.11
N PRO A 472 -4.99 -1.33 23.08
CA PRO A 472 -5.09 -2.37 24.10
C PRO A 472 -5.66 -3.66 23.52
N ALA A 473 -5.35 -4.77 24.18
CA ALA A 473 -6.07 -6.02 23.97
C ALA A 473 -7.50 -5.90 24.53
N PHE A 474 -8.43 -6.65 23.92
CA PHE A 474 -9.83 -6.70 24.35
C PHE A 474 -10.23 -8.15 24.62
N PRO A 475 -10.05 -8.65 25.85
CA PRO A 475 -10.45 -10.00 26.23
C PRO A 475 -11.93 -10.26 25.94
N GLY A 476 -12.25 -11.41 25.34
CA GLY A 476 -13.58 -11.81 24.88
C GLY A 476 -13.95 -11.31 23.48
N LEU A 477 -13.16 -10.42 22.87
CA LEU A 477 -13.39 -9.98 21.49
C LEU A 477 -12.75 -10.96 20.51
N ARG A 478 -13.59 -11.61 19.70
CA ARG A 478 -13.14 -12.56 18.67
C ARG A 478 -12.61 -11.85 17.44
N CYS A 479 -11.33 -12.05 17.16
CA CYS A 479 -10.66 -11.54 15.98
C CYS A 479 -9.93 -12.64 15.23
N THR A 480 -9.90 -12.48 13.91
CA THR A 480 -9.03 -13.24 13.03
C THR A 480 -7.79 -12.38 12.78
N ASN A 481 -6.64 -12.86 13.23
CA ASN A 481 -5.34 -12.22 13.15
C ASN A 481 -4.44 -13.00 12.19
N VAL A 482 -3.47 -12.31 11.57
CA VAL A 482 -2.44 -13.00 10.80
C VAL A 482 -1.29 -13.42 11.70
N ALA A 483 -0.96 -14.70 11.64
CA ALA A 483 0.28 -15.24 12.16
C ALA A 483 1.28 -15.42 11.01
N SER A 484 2.56 -15.18 11.29
CA SER A 484 3.62 -15.32 10.31
C SER A 484 4.94 -15.76 10.90
N GLU A 485 5.70 -16.47 10.08
CA GLU A 485 7.05 -16.92 10.39
C GLU A 485 8.03 -16.45 9.32
N PHE A 486 9.15 -15.89 9.78
CA PHE A 486 10.24 -15.41 8.92
C PHE A 486 11.52 -16.16 9.26
N VAL A 487 12.27 -16.55 8.22
CA VAL A 487 13.62 -17.10 8.36
C VAL A 487 14.64 -16.09 7.86
N THR A 488 15.75 -15.96 8.58
CA THR A 488 16.86 -15.06 8.25
C THR A 488 18.06 -15.84 7.71
N TYR A 489 18.49 -15.49 6.52
CA TYR A 489 19.66 -16.03 5.83
C TYR A 489 20.80 -15.00 5.85
N LYS A 490 22.01 -15.47 6.18
CA LYS A 490 23.21 -14.63 6.37
C LYS A 490 24.29 -14.84 5.30
N SER A 491 24.05 -15.73 4.33
CA SER A 491 25.05 -16.15 3.34
C SER A 491 25.23 -15.17 2.18
N TYR A 492 24.33 -14.18 2.03
CA TYR A 492 24.45 -13.16 0.99
C TYR A 492 25.41 -12.06 1.44
N ARG A 493 26.43 -11.77 0.62
CA ARG A 493 27.48 -10.82 0.99
C ARG A 493 26.91 -9.44 1.35
N ASN A 494 27.13 -9.02 2.59
CA ASN A 494 26.69 -7.74 3.17
C ASN A 494 25.17 -7.53 3.21
N ILE A 495 24.36 -8.56 2.99
CA ILE A 495 22.89 -8.46 3.05
C ILE A 495 22.33 -9.62 3.87
N TYR A 496 21.49 -9.30 4.84
CA TYR A 496 20.65 -10.26 5.54
C TYR A 496 19.33 -10.37 4.80
N ILE A 497 18.96 -11.61 4.46
CA ILE A 497 17.72 -11.87 3.71
C ILE A 497 16.71 -12.50 4.66
N HIS A 498 15.57 -11.86 4.80
CA HIS A 498 14.44 -12.35 5.58
C HIS A 498 13.34 -12.81 4.63
N GLN A 499 12.91 -14.05 4.75
CA GLN A 499 11.86 -14.62 3.91
C GLN A 499 10.67 -15.01 4.75
N LEU A 500 9.49 -14.60 4.30
CA LEU A 500 8.23 -15.11 4.81
C LEU A 500 8.07 -16.56 4.36
N ILE A 501 8.13 -17.51 5.30
CA ILE A 501 8.02 -18.95 5.01
C ILE A 501 6.64 -19.52 5.32
N SER A 502 5.91 -18.90 6.24
CA SER A 502 4.55 -19.29 6.61
C SER A 502 3.71 -18.07 6.96
N THR A 503 2.45 -18.09 6.57
CA THR A 503 1.47 -17.03 6.85
C THR A 503 0.06 -17.60 6.87
N ASP A 504 -0.63 -17.46 7.99
CA ASP A 504 -1.94 -18.06 8.22
C ASP A 504 -2.87 -17.13 9.00
N PHE A 505 -4.16 -17.43 8.94
CA PHE A 505 -5.17 -16.76 9.75
C PHE A 505 -5.46 -17.56 11.02
N GLU A 506 -5.30 -16.93 12.17
CA GLU A 506 -5.60 -17.50 13.48
C GLU A 506 -6.77 -16.77 14.13
N GLU A 507 -7.74 -17.52 14.66
CA GLU A 507 -8.79 -16.95 15.50
C GLU A 507 -8.28 -16.82 16.94
N GLY A 508 -8.45 -15.63 17.53
CA GLY A 508 -8.14 -15.37 18.93
C GLY A 508 -9.29 -14.64 19.62
N GLU A 509 -9.33 -14.73 20.95
CA GLU A 509 -10.36 -14.09 21.78
C GLU A 509 -9.83 -12.90 22.59
N ASN A 510 -8.61 -12.45 22.30
CA ASN A 510 -7.98 -11.33 23.00
C ASN A 510 -8.00 -10.02 22.17
N GLY A 511 -8.90 -9.95 21.19
CA GLY A 511 -8.99 -8.84 20.25
C GLY A 511 -8.06 -8.97 19.04
N CYS A 512 -8.15 -7.96 18.18
CA CYS A 512 -7.43 -7.82 16.94
C CYS A 512 -6.05 -7.20 17.21
N THR A 513 -5.02 -7.70 16.52
CA THR A 513 -3.64 -7.24 16.68
C THR A 513 -3.17 -6.42 15.49
N LEU A 514 -2.16 -5.58 15.68
CA LEU A 514 -1.38 -5.04 14.59
C LEU A 514 -0.39 -6.10 14.10
#